data_AF-B9VSZ9-F1
#
_entry.id   AF-B9VSZ9-F1
#
_cell.length_a   1.000
_cell.length_b   1.000
_cell.length_c   1.000
_cell.angle_alpha   90.00
_cell.angle_beta   90.00
_cell.angle_gamma   90.00
#
_symmetry.space_group_name_H-M   'P 1'
#
loop_
_entity.id
_entity.type
_entity.pdbx_description
1 polymer ?
#
loop_
_entity_poly.entity_id
_entity_poly.type
_entity_poly.pdbx_seq_one_letter_code
_entity_poly.pdbx_strand_id
1 'polypeptide(L)'
;LQLAEDLGTLPIWVFNNGISHTDQVDTSSVLPFVQEALDGLEFAIGSPNSTWGSLRAAMGHPEPFDLRYVAIGNEDCGKKNYRGNYLKFYSAIKRAYPDIKIISNCDGSSRKLDHPADLYDFHVYTDSKNMFSMAHQFDHTSRSGPKAFVSEYAVTGKDAGTGSLLAALGEAGFLIGLEKNSDVVEMASYAPLFVNANNRRWNPDAIVFNSSHLYGTPSYWVQCLFNESSGATIFNATLQTNLSTSLLASAISWKNSENENSYLRIKIVNFGTNIVNLKIVVDGLEQNSINLSESTKTVLTSTNLMDENSFNEPKKVIPNRILLEKAGEDGEDMQVAISPHSFTSIDFLIESSFIRTTGADSVSVSSI
;
A
#
# COMPACT_ATOMS: atom_id res chain seq x y z
N LEU A 1 -14.15 -11.72 -8.32
CA LEU A 1 -13.46 -12.24 -9.51
C LEU A 1 -13.73 -11.32 -10.71
N GLN A 2 -14.96 -11.25 -11.26
CA GLN A 2 -15.28 -10.33 -12.38
C GLN A 2 -14.86 -8.87 -12.12
N LEU A 3 -15.20 -8.31 -10.96
CA LEU A 3 -14.80 -6.95 -10.60
C LEU A 3 -13.28 -6.73 -10.67
N ALA A 4 -12.48 -7.75 -10.34
CA ALA A 4 -11.02 -7.62 -10.39
C ALA A 4 -10.53 -7.50 -11.83
N GLU A 5 -11.07 -8.31 -12.75
CA GLU A 5 -10.77 -8.21 -14.19
C GLU A 5 -11.21 -6.86 -14.78
N ASP A 6 -12.43 -6.42 -14.44
CA ASP A 6 -12.97 -5.14 -14.94
C ASP A 6 -12.12 -3.94 -14.50
N LEU A 7 -11.48 -4.04 -13.34
CA LEU A 7 -10.56 -3.03 -12.80
C LEU A 7 -9.10 -3.24 -13.23
N GLY A 8 -8.77 -4.34 -13.92
CA GLY A 8 -7.37 -4.69 -14.23
C GLY A 8 -6.52 -5.00 -12.99
N THR A 9 -7.14 -5.54 -11.94
CA THR A 9 -6.51 -5.85 -10.65
C THR A 9 -6.47 -7.35 -10.37
N LEU A 10 -5.65 -7.76 -9.40
CA LEU A 10 -5.59 -9.15 -8.93
C LEU A 10 -6.32 -9.30 -7.59
N PRO A 11 -7.19 -10.30 -7.42
CA PRO A 11 -7.87 -10.56 -6.16
C PRO A 11 -6.95 -11.28 -5.16
N ILE A 12 -7.10 -10.94 -3.89
CA ILE A 12 -6.66 -11.77 -2.75
C ILE A 12 -7.90 -12.40 -2.15
N TRP A 13 -8.02 -13.73 -2.20
CA TRP A 13 -9.19 -14.42 -1.65
C TRP A 13 -8.94 -14.86 -0.20
N VAL A 14 -9.71 -14.31 0.74
CA VAL A 14 -9.72 -14.72 2.15
C VAL A 14 -10.66 -15.91 2.35
N PHE A 15 -10.15 -17.05 2.80
CA PHE A 15 -10.93 -18.24 3.14
C PHE A 15 -11.31 -18.28 4.61
N ASN A 16 -12.55 -18.70 4.89
CA ASN A 16 -12.95 -19.07 6.24
C ASN A 16 -12.20 -20.34 6.66
N ASN A 17 -11.38 -20.22 7.71
CA ASN A 17 -10.52 -21.29 8.22
C ASN A 17 -11.20 -22.15 9.32
N GLY A 18 -12.53 -22.08 9.43
CA GLY A 18 -13.32 -22.69 10.50
C GLY A 18 -13.36 -21.85 11.78
N ILE A 19 -13.11 -20.55 11.69
CA ILE A 19 -13.16 -19.61 12.82
C ILE A 19 -14.11 -18.46 12.49
N SER A 20 -14.90 -18.07 13.48
CA SER A 20 -15.71 -16.86 13.47
C SER A 20 -15.32 -15.96 14.65
N HIS A 21 -15.98 -14.81 14.77
CA HIS A 21 -15.79 -13.95 15.94
C HIS A 21 -16.17 -14.64 17.26
N THR A 22 -17.10 -15.60 17.23
CA THR A 22 -17.65 -16.26 18.43
C THR A 22 -17.28 -17.73 18.58
N ASP A 23 -16.95 -18.43 17.49
CA ASP A 23 -16.82 -19.89 17.46
C ASP A 23 -15.57 -20.34 16.72
N GLN A 24 -15.09 -21.55 17.06
CA GLN A 24 -13.92 -22.17 16.43
C GLN A 24 -14.15 -23.66 16.26
N VAL A 25 -13.99 -24.14 15.03
CA VAL A 25 -14.01 -25.58 14.70
C VAL A 25 -12.68 -26.20 15.11
N ASP A 26 -12.75 -27.35 15.76
CA ASP A 26 -11.56 -28.13 16.10
C ASP A 26 -10.84 -28.62 14.85
N THR A 27 -9.50 -28.61 14.88
CA THR A 27 -8.67 -28.98 13.72
C THR A 27 -8.95 -30.39 13.19
N SER A 28 -9.41 -31.32 14.02
CA SER A 28 -9.82 -32.66 13.57
C SER A 28 -11.05 -32.65 12.66
N SER A 29 -11.85 -31.58 12.72
CA SER A 29 -13.14 -31.44 12.03
C SER A 29 -13.15 -30.33 10.99
N VAL A 30 -11.99 -29.72 10.69
CA VAL A 30 -11.88 -28.57 9.76
C VAL A 30 -11.91 -28.96 8.28
N LEU A 31 -11.79 -30.26 7.96
CA LEU A 31 -11.68 -30.74 6.57
C LEU A 31 -12.80 -30.29 5.62
N PRO A 32 -14.09 -30.17 6.04
CA PRO A 32 -15.12 -29.63 5.16
C PRO A 32 -14.79 -28.22 4.66
N PHE A 33 -14.28 -27.32 5.51
CA PHE A 33 -13.89 -25.97 5.12
C PHE A 33 -12.66 -25.98 4.19
N VAL A 34 -11.74 -26.93 4.39
CA VAL A 34 -10.60 -27.13 3.48
C VAL A 34 -11.10 -27.55 2.09
N GLN A 35 -12.09 -28.43 2.03
CA GLN A 35 -12.68 -28.86 0.76
C GLN A 35 -13.39 -27.70 0.06
N GLU A 36 -14.15 -26.87 0.79
CA GLU A 36 -14.80 -25.68 0.23
C GLU A 36 -13.78 -24.70 -0.39
N ALA A 37 -12.62 -24.51 0.24
CA ALA A 37 -11.55 -23.69 -0.34
C ALA A 37 -10.98 -24.31 -1.62
N LEU A 38 -10.76 -25.63 -1.65
CA LEU A 38 -10.26 -26.32 -2.85
C LEU A 38 -11.27 -26.29 -3.99
N ASP A 39 -12.56 -26.45 -3.68
CA ASP A 39 -13.67 -26.36 -4.62
C ASP A 39 -13.79 -24.93 -5.19
N GLY A 40 -13.66 -23.91 -4.34
CA GLY A 40 -13.62 -22.51 -4.75
C GLY A 40 -12.42 -22.17 -5.63
N LEU A 41 -11.24 -22.74 -5.33
CA LEU A 41 -10.07 -22.63 -6.20
C LEU A 41 -10.30 -23.34 -7.54
N GLU A 42 -10.87 -24.55 -7.55
CA GLU A 42 -11.17 -25.25 -8.81
C GLU A 42 -12.21 -24.46 -9.64
N PHE A 43 -13.20 -23.84 -9.00
CA PHE A 43 -14.12 -22.92 -9.66
C PHE A 43 -13.38 -21.75 -10.31
N ALA A 44 -12.49 -21.09 -9.58
CA ALA A 44 -11.81 -19.89 -10.06
C ALA A 44 -10.76 -20.17 -11.15
N ILE A 45 -9.91 -21.18 -10.94
CA ILE A 45 -8.70 -21.40 -11.75
C ILE A 45 -8.66 -22.76 -12.46
N GLY A 46 -9.64 -23.64 -12.22
CA GLY A 46 -9.71 -24.97 -12.83
C GLY A 46 -10.05 -24.92 -14.32
N SER A 47 -9.74 -26.01 -15.01
CA SER A 47 -10.13 -26.22 -16.41
C SER A 47 -11.65 -26.11 -16.58
N PRO A 48 -12.17 -25.54 -17.69
CA PRO A 48 -13.61 -25.53 -17.97
C PRO A 48 -14.23 -26.93 -18.10
N ASN A 49 -13.43 -28.00 -18.13
CA ASN A 49 -13.90 -29.40 -18.14
C ASN A 49 -13.89 -30.06 -16.76
N SER A 50 -13.41 -29.36 -15.72
CA SER A 50 -13.38 -29.86 -14.36
C SER A 50 -14.75 -29.69 -13.68
N THR A 51 -14.94 -30.28 -12.49
CA THR A 51 -16.24 -30.23 -11.80
C THR A 51 -16.68 -28.79 -11.57
N TRP A 52 -15.84 -27.99 -10.92
CA TRP A 52 -16.18 -26.61 -10.58
C TRP A 52 -15.83 -25.61 -11.69
N GLY A 53 -14.80 -25.88 -12.49
CA GLY A 53 -14.48 -25.02 -13.64
C GLY A 53 -15.55 -25.09 -14.74
N SER A 54 -16.23 -26.22 -14.92
CA SER A 54 -17.38 -26.31 -15.84
C SER A 54 -18.57 -25.47 -15.39
N LEU A 55 -18.76 -25.31 -14.07
CA LEU A 55 -19.77 -24.40 -13.53
C LEU A 55 -19.42 -22.94 -13.83
N ARG A 56 -18.16 -22.53 -13.62
CA ARG A 56 -17.68 -21.19 -14.02
C ARG A 56 -17.94 -20.91 -15.50
N ALA A 57 -17.60 -21.87 -16.37
CA ALA A 57 -17.83 -21.77 -17.80
C ALA A 57 -19.32 -21.66 -18.16
N ALA A 58 -20.17 -22.48 -17.54
CA ALA A 58 -21.62 -22.43 -17.74
C ALA A 58 -22.25 -21.11 -17.24
N MET A 59 -21.62 -20.44 -16.28
CA MET A 59 -22.01 -19.10 -15.80
C MET A 59 -21.54 -17.97 -16.73
N GLY A 60 -20.92 -18.29 -17.88
CA GLY A 60 -20.54 -17.32 -18.91
C GLY A 60 -19.07 -16.90 -18.87
N HIS A 61 -18.24 -17.52 -18.03
CA HIS A 61 -16.82 -17.21 -17.92
C HIS A 61 -15.96 -18.48 -18.07
N PRO A 62 -15.67 -18.93 -19.31
CA PRO A 62 -14.95 -20.18 -19.55
C PRO A 62 -13.47 -20.13 -19.16
N GLU A 63 -12.83 -18.97 -19.23
CA GLU A 63 -11.41 -18.81 -18.93
C GLU A 63 -11.13 -18.84 -17.42
N PRO A 64 -10.01 -19.43 -16.96
CA PRO A 64 -9.57 -19.29 -15.58
C PRO A 64 -9.32 -17.82 -15.19
N PHE A 65 -9.71 -17.43 -13.97
CA PHE A 65 -9.33 -16.13 -13.42
C PHE A 65 -7.85 -16.09 -13.03
N ASP A 66 -7.23 -14.92 -13.05
CA ASP A 66 -5.88 -14.72 -12.52
C ASP A 66 -5.89 -14.57 -10.98
N LEU A 67 -5.93 -15.70 -10.28
CA LEU A 67 -5.90 -15.76 -8.81
C LEU A 67 -4.56 -16.33 -8.34
N ARG A 68 -3.73 -15.46 -7.75
CA ARG A 68 -2.37 -15.81 -7.30
C ARG A 68 -2.22 -15.89 -5.78
N TYR A 69 -3.07 -15.20 -5.04
CA TYR A 69 -2.94 -15.02 -3.59
C TYR A 69 -4.22 -15.44 -2.86
N VAL A 70 -4.04 -16.14 -1.74
CA VAL A 70 -5.11 -16.45 -0.80
C VAL A 70 -4.66 -16.20 0.63
N ALA A 71 -5.58 -15.76 1.49
CA ALA A 71 -5.36 -15.67 2.94
C ALA A 71 -6.21 -16.72 3.65
N ILE A 72 -5.67 -17.34 4.70
CA ILE A 72 -6.40 -18.35 5.48
C ILE A 72 -6.81 -17.73 6.81
N GLY A 73 -8.07 -17.30 6.89
CA GLY A 73 -8.64 -16.57 8.03
C GLY A 73 -8.49 -15.05 7.93
N ASN A 74 -9.01 -14.36 8.96
CA ASN A 74 -8.86 -12.91 9.14
C ASN A 74 -8.70 -12.59 10.63
N GLU A 75 -7.59 -11.96 11.03
CA GLU A 75 -7.29 -11.63 12.44
C GLU A 75 -7.35 -12.82 13.42
N ASP A 76 -7.10 -14.03 12.93
CA ASP A 76 -7.32 -15.26 13.69
C ASP A 76 -6.08 -15.77 14.43
N CYS A 77 -4.90 -15.17 14.26
CA CYS A 77 -3.64 -15.76 14.78
C CYS A 77 -3.68 -16.10 16.28
N GLY A 78 -4.32 -15.26 17.10
CA GLY A 78 -4.45 -15.47 18.54
C GLY A 78 -5.51 -16.52 18.94
N LYS A 79 -6.25 -17.08 17.99
CA LYS A 79 -7.33 -18.04 18.24
C LYS A 79 -6.75 -19.44 18.44
N LYS A 80 -7.31 -20.16 19.42
CA LYS A 80 -6.85 -21.50 19.86
C LYS A 80 -6.63 -22.47 18.70
N ASN A 81 -7.56 -22.54 17.75
CA ASN A 81 -7.53 -23.53 16.68
C ASN A 81 -6.86 -23.02 15.39
N TYR A 82 -6.44 -21.76 15.31
CA TYR A 82 -5.91 -21.15 14.09
C TYR A 82 -4.74 -21.92 13.52
N ARG A 83 -3.69 -22.12 14.33
CA ARG A 83 -2.45 -22.76 13.86
C ARG A 83 -2.70 -24.17 13.30
N GLY A 84 -3.55 -24.95 13.98
CA GLY A 84 -3.91 -26.29 13.53
C GLY A 84 -4.71 -26.25 12.23
N ASN A 85 -5.70 -25.37 12.14
CA ASN A 85 -6.54 -25.21 10.96
C ASN A 85 -5.72 -24.72 9.77
N TYR A 86 -4.94 -23.64 9.94
CA TYR A 86 -4.04 -23.09 8.94
C TYR A 86 -3.17 -24.18 8.28
N LEU A 87 -2.53 -25.04 9.08
CA LEU A 87 -1.66 -26.10 8.55
C LEU A 87 -2.42 -27.12 7.68
N LYS A 88 -3.70 -27.38 7.96
CA LYS A 88 -4.55 -28.24 7.12
C LYS A 88 -4.85 -27.59 5.78
N PHE A 89 -5.23 -26.31 5.78
CA PHE A 89 -5.45 -25.53 4.56
C PHE A 89 -4.16 -25.40 3.74
N TYR A 90 -3.07 -24.95 4.36
CA TYR A 90 -1.78 -24.75 3.71
C TYR A 90 -1.31 -26.03 3.00
N SER A 91 -1.33 -27.17 3.71
CA SER A 91 -0.89 -28.45 3.16
C SER A 91 -1.76 -28.95 2.00
N ALA A 92 -3.07 -28.70 2.06
CA ALA A 92 -4.01 -29.10 1.02
C ALA A 92 -3.89 -28.21 -0.22
N ILE A 93 -3.86 -26.89 -0.03
CA ILE A 93 -3.74 -25.91 -1.11
C ILE A 93 -2.39 -26.08 -1.81
N LYS A 94 -1.26 -26.12 -1.08
CA LYS A 94 0.06 -26.31 -1.71
C LYS A 94 0.21 -27.62 -2.47
N ARG A 95 -0.54 -28.66 -2.09
CA ARG A 95 -0.55 -29.94 -2.81
C ARG A 95 -1.32 -29.84 -4.13
N ALA A 96 -2.47 -29.18 -4.13
CA ALA A 96 -3.34 -29.07 -5.31
C ALA A 96 -2.91 -27.94 -6.26
N TYR A 97 -2.45 -26.83 -5.70
CA TYR A 97 -2.16 -25.56 -6.37
C TYR A 97 -0.84 -24.98 -5.83
N PRO A 98 0.32 -25.58 -6.15
CA PRO A 98 1.62 -25.22 -5.58
C PRO A 98 2.03 -23.76 -5.83
N ASP A 99 1.55 -23.17 -6.93
CA ASP A 99 1.89 -21.80 -7.35
C ASP A 99 1.13 -20.71 -6.59
N ILE A 100 0.00 -21.05 -5.96
CA ILE A 100 -0.77 -20.10 -5.14
C ILE A 100 0.06 -19.69 -3.92
N LYS A 101 0.17 -18.38 -3.71
CA LYS A 101 0.80 -17.77 -2.54
C LYS A 101 -0.20 -17.71 -1.39
N ILE A 102 0.22 -18.18 -0.22
CA ILE A 102 -0.63 -18.29 0.96
C ILE A 102 -0.17 -17.29 2.02
N ILE A 103 -1.09 -16.41 2.42
CA ILE A 103 -0.93 -15.39 3.45
C ILE A 103 -1.40 -15.97 4.80
N SER A 104 -0.54 -15.90 5.82
CA SER A 104 -0.89 -16.17 7.23
C SER A 104 -1.37 -14.89 7.92
N ASN A 105 -2.36 -14.98 8.81
CA ASN A 105 -2.78 -13.83 9.65
C ASN A 105 -1.89 -13.60 10.86
N CYS A 106 -0.84 -14.40 11.04
CA CYS A 106 0.11 -14.19 12.12
C CYS A 106 1.18 -13.19 11.70
N ASP A 107 1.30 -12.09 12.45
CA ASP A 107 2.34 -11.08 12.22
C ASP A 107 3.75 -11.67 12.37
N GLY A 108 4.52 -11.60 11.29
CA GLY A 108 5.91 -12.05 11.19
C GLY A 108 6.95 -10.92 11.26
N SER A 109 6.53 -9.66 11.48
CA SER A 109 7.41 -8.48 11.39
C SER A 109 8.49 -8.46 12.47
N SER A 110 8.10 -8.76 13.71
CA SER A 110 9.01 -8.72 14.88
C SER A 110 9.54 -10.09 15.28
N ARG A 111 8.91 -11.18 14.83
CA ARG A 111 9.24 -12.56 15.20
C ARG A 111 9.03 -13.48 14.01
N LYS A 112 9.95 -14.42 13.84
CA LYS A 112 9.81 -15.47 12.82
C LYS A 112 8.55 -16.30 13.09
N LEU A 113 7.77 -16.56 12.05
CA LEU A 113 6.65 -17.49 12.10
C LEU A 113 7.12 -18.91 12.46
N ASP A 114 6.28 -19.62 13.21
CA ASP A 114 6.50 -21.01 13.63
C ASP A 114 5.83 -22.04 12.69
N HIS A 115 5.37 -21.59 11.53
CA HIS A 115 4.69 -22.35 10.48
C HIS A 115 5.07 -21.77 9.10
N PRO A 116 4.94 -22.55 8.02
CA PRO A 116 5.25 -22.07 6.68
C PRO A 116 4.18 -21.09 6.18
N ALA A 117 4.60 -20.04 5.47
CA ALA A 117 3.74 -19.10 4.76
C ALA A 117 4.54 -18.49 3.60
N ASP A 118 3.86 -18.02 2.55
CA ASP A 118 4.52 -17.24 1.49
C ASP A 118 4.58 -15.75 1.88
N LEU A 119 3.52 -15.26 2.52
CA LEU A 119 3.40 -13.92 3.09
C LEU A 119 2.75 -13.98 4.47
N TYR A 120 2.84 -12.89 5.22
CA TYR A 120 2.09 -12.72 6.46
C TYR A 120 1.36 -11.39 6.50
N ASP A 121 0.29 -11.37 7.28
CA ASP A 121 -0.58 -10.23 7.44
C ASP A 121 -0.10 -9.30 8.57
N PHE A 122 -0.27 -7.99 8.37
CA PHE A 122 0.02 -6.97 9.36
C PHE A 122 -1.10 -5.93 9.38
N HIS A 123 -1.73 -5.77 10.55
CA HIS A 123 -2.83 -4.84 10.77
C HIS A 123 -2.39 -3.74 11.74
N VAL A 124 -2.74 -2.48 11.44
CA VAL A 124 -2.53 -1.37 12.38
C VAL A 124 -3.61 -0.31 12.31
N TYR A 125 -4.21 -0.04 13.47
CA TYR A 125 -5.16 1.04 13.67
C TYR A 125 -4.74 1.87 14.88
N THR A 126 -4.41 3.14 14.68
CA THR A 126 -3.86 4.00 15.75
C THR A 126 -4.14 5.48 15.48
N ASP A 127 -3.63 6.39 16.31
CA ASP A 127 -3.70 7.84 16.06
C ASP A 127 -2.63 8.32 15.05
N SER A 128 -2.79 9.53 14.51
CA SER A 128 -1.94 10.04 13.41
C SER A 128 -0.48 10.14 13.81
N LYS A 129 -0.19 10.50 15.07
CA LYS A 129 1.18 10.65 15.56
C LYS A 129 1.87 9.30 15.66
N ASN A 130 1.17 8.29 16.19
CA ASN A 130 1.71 6.95 16.30
C ASN A 130 1.90 6.33 14.91
N MET A 131 0.92 6.48 14.01
CA MET A 131 1.02 6.02 12.63
C MET A 131 2.24 6.62 11.93
N PHE A 132 2.44 7.94 12.05
CA PHE A 132 3.63 8.60 11.50
C PHE A 132 4.95 8.03 12.07
N SER A 133 4.99 7.75 13.37
CA SER A 133 6.21 7.21 14.01
C SER A 133 6.50 5.74 13.63
N MET A 134 5.49 5.02 13.12
CA MET A 134 5.64 3.66 12.59
C MET A 134 6.31 3.60 11.21
N ALA A 135 6.80 4.73 10.68
CA ALA A 135 7.64 4.72 9.47
C ALA A 135 8.90 3.82 9.59
N HIS A 136 9.30 3.48 10.81
CA HIS A 136 10.43 2.58 11.10
C HIS A 136 10.00 1.15 11.49
N GLN A 137 8.71 0.81 11.35
CA GLN A 137 8.14 -0.46 11.80
C GLN A 137 8.87 -1.68 11.22
N PHE A 138 9.29 -1.58 9.94
CA PHE A 138 9.91 -2.70 9.22
C PHE A 138 11.44 -2.60 9.09
N ASP A 139 12.05 -1.53 9.60
CA ASP A 139 13.51 -1.28 9.47
C ASP A 139 14.35 -2.43 10.01
N HIS A 140 13.87 -3.12 11.05
CA HIS A 140 14.56 -4.23 11.72
C HIS A 140 13.94 -5.60 11.43
N THR A 141 12.94 -5.66 10.55
CA THR A 141 12.32 -6.92 10.13
C THR A 141 13.37 -7.81 9.47
N SER A 142 13.28 -9.12 9.69
CA SER A 142 14.19 -10.08 9.09
C SER A 142 14.04 -10.08 7.56
N ARG A 143 15.15 -9.95 6.84
CA ARG A 143 15.20 -10.08 5.36
C ARG A 143 15.21 -11.55 4.90
N SER A 144 15.00 -12.47 5.84
CA SER A 144 14.84 -13.89 5.58
C SER A 144 13.45 -14.34 6.05
N GLY A 145 12.68 -14.97 5.16
CA GLY A 145 11.34 -15.44 5.47
C GLY A 145 10.27 -14.81 4.56
N PRO A 146 8.99 -15.02 4.87
CA PRO A 146 7.88 -14.41 4.14
C PRO A 146 7.91 -12.88 4.28
N LYS A 147 7.46 -12.18 3.24
CA LYS A 147 7.25 -10.72 3.26
C LYS A 147 5.91 -10.37 3.92
N ALA A 148 5.80 -9.13 4.38
CA ALA A 148 4.55 -8.58 4.90
C ALA A 148 3.58 -8.23 3.77
N PHE A 149 2.31 -8.52 3.99
CA PHE A 149 1.17 -7.83 3.41
C PHE A 149 0.58 -6.97 4.52
N VAL A 150 0.69 -5.64 4.42
CA VAL A 150 0.03 -4.70 5.34
C VAL A 150 -1.43 -4.57 4.88
N SER A 151 -2.26 -5.56 5.18
CA SER A 151 -3.58 -5.69 4.56
C SER A 151 -4.62 -4.70 5.10
N GLU A 152 -4.41 -4.22 6.31
CA GLU A 152 -5.29 -3.27 6.96
C GLU A 152 -4.48 -2.22 7.72
N TYR A 153 -4.59 -0.96 7.30
CA TYR A 153 -4.13 0.16 8.09
C TYR A 153 -5.01 1.39 7.91
N ALA A 154 -5.21 2.13 9.01
CA ALA A 154 -5.78 3.48 9.00
C ALA A 154 -5.53 4.18 10.33
N VAL A 155 -5.52 5.51 10.29
CA VAL A 155 -5.65 6.30 11.51
C VAL A 155 -7.10 6.29 11.97
N THR A 156 -7.39 5.82 13.18
CA THR A 156 -8.76 5.65 13.73
C THR A 156 -8.98 6.40 15.05
N GLY A 157 -7.98 7.16 15.50
CA GLY A 157 -8.07 8.00 16.69
C GLY A 157 -9.09 9.14 16.57
N LYS A 158 -9.25 9.93 17.64
CA LYS A 158 -10.13 11.12 17.61
C LYS A 158 -9.71 12.14 16.56
N ASP A 159 -8.43 12.15 16.23
CA ASP A 159 -7.78 12.96 15.20
C ASP A 159 -8.03 12.46 13.77
N ALA A 160 -8.63 11.28 13.60
CA ALA A 160 -9.08 10.79 12.31
C ALA A 160 -10.30 11.53 11.76
N GLY A 161 -11.20 11.92 12.67
CA GLY A 161 -12.52 12.45 12.32
C GLY A 161 -13.28 11.51 11.37
N THR A 162 -13.77 12.01 10.23
CA THR A 162 -14.31 11.16 9.14
C THR A 162 -13.34 10.98 7.95
N GLY A 163 -12.09 11.42 8.13
CA GLY A 163 -11.04 11.44 7.12
C GLY A 163 -10.39 12.82 7.09
N SER A 164 -9.60 13.13 8.13
CA SER A 164 -8.90 14.41 8.28
C SER A 164 -7.60 14.47 7.48
N LEU A 165 -7.14 15.68 7.18
CA LEU A 165 -5.79 15.90 6.66
C LEU A 165 -4.73 15.32 7.61
N LEU A 166 -4.89 15.50 8.92
CA LEU A 166 -3.93 15.00 9.92
C LEU A 166 -3.76 13.47 9.85
N ALA A 167 -4.86 12.73 9.71
CA ALA A 167 -4.83 11.28 9.51
C ALA A 167 -4.05 10.90 8.24
N ALA A 168 -4.37 11.55 7.13
CA ALA A 168 -3.71 11.31 5.85
C ALA A 168 -2.20 11.58 5.91
N LEU A 169 -1.74 12.61 6.64
CA LEU A 169 -0.31 12.87 6.83
C LEU A 169 0.37 11.80 7.69
N GLY A 170 -0.32 11.29 8.72
CA GLY A 170 0.19 10.19 9.53
C GLY A 170 0.38 8.91 8.70
N GLU A 171 -0.62 8.58 7.89
CA GLU A 171 -0.62 7.45 6.97
C GLU A 171 0.43 7.60 5.86
N ALA A 172 0.59 8.80 5.30
CA ALA A 172 1.63 9.07 4.31
C ALA A 172 3.04 8.85 4.89
N GLY A 173 3.26 9.20 6.17
CA GLY A 173 4.51 8.91 6.86
C GLY A 173 4.77 7.41 7.00
N PHE A 174 3.73 6.65 7.36
CA PHE A 174 3.79 5.19 7.42
C PHE A 174 4.09 4.56 6.04
N LEU A 175 3.44 5.03 4.98
CA LEU A 175 3.68 4.57 3.61
C LEU A 175 5.10 4.87 3.11
N ILE A 176 5.71 6.01 3.50
CA ILE A 176 7.15 6.25 3.24
C ILE A 176 8.00 5.14 3.88
N GLY A 177 7.64 4.70 5.09
CA GLY A 177 8.30 3.59 5.77
C GLY A 177 8.15 2.26 5.05
N LEU A 178 6.95 1.96 4.55
CA LEU A 178 6.71 0.76 3.74
C LEU A 178 7.51 0.80 2.43
N GLU A 179 7.56 1.94 1.75
CA GLU A 179 8.32 2.14 0.50
C GLU A 179 9.81 1.82 0.67
N LYS A 180 10.37 2.34 1.76
CA LYS A 180 11.77 2.13 2.13
C LYS A 180 12.09 0.68 2.51
N ASN A 181 11.09 -0.08 2.95
CA ASN A 181 11.21 -1.47 3.37
C ASN A 181 10.52 -2.44 2.41
N SER A 182 10.39 -2.08 1.13
CA SER A 182 9.76 -2.93 0.09
C SER A 182 10.54 -4.23 -0.21
N ASP A 183 11.77 -4.34 0.29
CA ASP A 183 12.50 -5.61 0.33
C ASP A 183 11.84 -6.65 1.25
N VAL A 184 11.09 -6.21 2.27
CA VAL A 184 10.39 -7.07 3.26
C VAL A 184 8.88 -6.84 3.32
N VAL A 185 8.35 -5.79 2.71
CA VAL A 185 6.91 -5.52 2.54
C VAL A 185 6.56 -5.68 1.06
N GLU A 186 5.56 -6.51 0.74
CA GLU A 186 5.16 -6.79 -0.64
C GLU A 186 3.90 -6.02 -1.07
N MET A 187 2.97 -5.77 -0.17
CA MET A 187 1.68 -5.15 -0.50
C MET A 187 1.17 -4.33 0.68
N ALA A 188 0.41 -3.27 0.41
CA ALA A 188 -0.34 -2.54 1.43
C ALA A 188 -1.79 -2.28 0.98
N SER A 189 -2.72 -2.21 1.93
CA SER A 189 -4.12 -1.90 1.66
C SER A 189 -4.71 -1.06 2.81
N TYR A 190 -5.17 0.14 2.45
CA TYR A 190 -5.90 1.00 3.38
C TYR A 190 -7.25 0.36 3.72
N ALA A 191 -7.65 0.41 4.98
CA ALA A 191 -8.94 -0.15 5.42
C ALA A 191 -9.71 0.78 6.37
N PRO A 192 -11.03 0.95 6.17
CA PRO A 192 -11.86 0.40 5.09
C PRO A 192 -11.88 1.29 3.83
N LEU A 193 -12.10 0.67 2.66
CA LEU A 193 -12.10 1.39 1.38
C LEU A 193 -13.36 2.23 1.15
N PHE A 194 -14.55 1.72 1.50
CA PHE A 194 -15.83 2.32 1.15
C PHE A 194 -16.77 2.45 2.34
N VAL A 195 -17.48 3.57 2.41
CA VAL A 195 -18.60 3.76 3.36
C VAL A 195 -19.78 4.48 2.73
N ASN A 196 -20.97 3.92 2.99
CA ASN A 196 -22.21 4.64 2.72
C ASN A 196 -22.47 5.62 3.87
N ALA A 197 -22.53 6.91 3.55
CA ALA A 197 -22.71 7.98 4.54
C ALA A 197 -24.00 7.84 5.37
N ASN A 198 -25.02 7.13 4.86
CA ASN A 198 -26.29 6.89 5.56
C ASN A 198 -26.25 5.69 6.53
N ASN A 199 -25.17 4.91 6.56
CA ASN A 199 -25.02 3.73 7.45
C ASN A 199 -23.55 3.54 7.85
N ARG A 200 -22.93 4.63 8.29
CA ARG A 200 -21.54 4.65 8.76
C ARG A 200 -21.42 3.94 10.11
N ARG A 201 -20.59 2.89 10.16
CA ARG A 201 -20.32 2.09 11.37
C ARG A 201 -18.88 2.14 11.86
N TRP A 202 -17.97 2.56 10.97
CA TRP A 202 -16.55 2.73 11.23
C TRP A 202 -16.11 4.11 10.72
N ASN A 203 -15.01 4.61 11.27
CA ASN A 203 -14.37 5.84 10.83
C ASN A 203 -12.85 5.69 10.94
N PRO A 204 -12.08 6.29 10.03
CA PRO A 204 -12.50 6.87 8.74
C PRO A 204 -12.57 5.78 7.64
N ASP A 205 -12.93 6.17 6.41
CA ASP A 205 -12.90 5.31 5.22
C ASP A 205 -12.32 6.12 4.05
N ALA A 206 -11.71 5.46 3.07
CA ALA A 206 -11.07 6.18 1.95
C ALA A 206 -12.11 6.89 1.05
N ILE A 207 -13.20 6.20 0.70
CA ILE A 207 -14.22 6.70 -0.23
C ILE A 207 -15.58 6.71 0.44
N VAL A 208 -16.17 7.91 0.53
CA VAL A 208 -17.49 8.13 1.12
C VAL A 208 -18.51 8.34 0.01
N PHE A 209 -19.61 7.61 0.04
CA PHE A 209 -20.65 7.70 -0.98
C PHE A 209 -22.07 7.72 -0.39
N ASN A 210 -23.01 8.19 -1.20
CA ASN A 210 -24.45 8.01 -1.01
C ASN A 210 -25.06 7.50 -2.33
N SER A 211 -26.39 7.55 -2.49
CA SER A 211 -27.06 7.01 -3.67
C SER A 211 -26.69 7.68 -5.01
N SER A 212 -26.08 8.87 -5.01
CA SER A 212 -25.80 9.63 -6.24
C SER A 212 -24.49 10.42 -6.24
N HIS A 213 -23.79 10.52 -5.11
CA HIS A 213 -22.56 11.30 -4.98
C HIS A 213 -21.49 10.50 -4.22
N LEU A 214 -20.23 10.81 -4.49
CA LEU A 214 -19.08 10.29 -3.77
C LEU A 214 -17.98 11.35 -3.62
N TYR A 215 -17.12 11.17 -2.63
CA TYR A 215 -15.86 11.89 -2.50
C TYR A 215 -14.78 10.99 -1.89
N GLY A 216 -13.53 11.26 -2.25
CA GLY A 216 -12.37 10.68 -1.59
C GLY A 216 -11.94 11.54 -0.40
N THR A 217 -11.64 10.91 0.74
CA THR A 217 -11.02 11.59 1.88
C THR A 217 -9.57 11.98 1.56
N PRO A 218 -8.92 12.83 2.36
CA PRO A 218 -7.48 13.08 2.25
C PRO A 218 -6.65 11.78 2.22
N SER A 219 -7.06 10.75 2.98
CA SER A 219 -6.42 9.43 2.99
C SER A 219 -6.53 8.70 1.65
N TYR A 220 -7.67 8.81 0.94
CA TYR A 220 -7.80 8.31 -0.44
C TYR A 220 -6.79 8.97 -1.37
N TRP A 221 -6.63 10.29 -1.28
CA TRP A 221 -5.67 11.01 -2.11
C TRP A 221 -4.23 10.64 -1.80
N VAL A 222 -3.91 10.33 -0.53
CA VAL A 222 -2.62 9.75 -0.17
C VAL A 222 -2.41 8.41 -0.87
N GLN A 223 -3.39 7.51 -0.90
CA GLN A 223 -3.27 6.26 -1.67
C GLN A 223 -2.96 6.53 -3.14
N CYS A 224 -3.67 7.48 -3.77
CA CYS A 224 -3.40 7.85 -5.16
C CYS A 224 -1.99 8.38 -5.39
N LEU A 225 -1.41 9.12 -4.43
CA LEU A 225 -0.06 9.68 -4.53
C LEU A 225 1.06 8.62 -4.39
N PHE A 226 0.72 7.43 -3.90
CA PHE A 226 1.61 6.28 -3.80
C PHE A 226 1.36 5.22 -4.87
N ASN A 227 0.41 5.42 -5.79
CA ASN A 227 0.08 4.42 -6.82
C ASN A 227 1.32 4.00 -7.65
N GLU A 228 2.16 4.96 -8.02
CA GLU A 228 3.38 4.71 -8.79
C GLU A 228 4.54 4.13 -7.95
N SER A 229 4.34 3.89 -6.65
CA SER A 229 5.29 3.09 -5.84
C SER A 229 5.33 1.63 -6.28
N SER A 230 4.21 1.12 -6.80
CA SER A 230 4.10 -0.25 -7.25
C SER A 230 4.85 -0.43 -8.58
N GLY A 231 5.83 -1.32 -8.60
CA GLY A 231 6.71 -1.55 -9.74
C GLY A 231 7.87 -0.54 -9.89
N ALA A 232 7.98 0.44 -8.99
CA ALA A 232 9.09 1.40 -9.01
C ALA A 232 10.38 0.80 -8.43
N THR A 233 11.50 1.48 -8.67
CA THR A 233 12.77 1.19 -8.00
C THR A 233 13.01 2.20 -6.89
N ILE A 234 13.26 1.71 -5.67
CA ILE A 234 13.56 2.55 -4.50
C ILE A 234 15.04 2.98 -4.54
N PHE A 235 15.30 4.25 -4.24
CA PHE A 235 16.65 4.78 -4.05
C PHE A 235 16.96 5.03 -2.58
N ASN A 236 18.24 4.90 -2.24
CA ASN A 236 18.72 5.33 -0.94
C ASN A 236 18.64 6.85 -0.84
N ALA A 237 17.75 7.35 0.02
CA ALA A 237 17.56 8.77 0.28
C ALA A 237 17.94 9.08 1.73
N THR A 238 18.94 9.93 1.92
CA THR A 238 19.37 10.40 3.24
C THR A 238 18.84 11.80 3.50
N LEU A 239 18.05 11.96 4.56
CA LEU A 239 17.54 13.26 5.00
C LEU A 239 18.45 13.81 6.11
N GLN A 240 19.28 14.81 5.76
CA GLN A 240 20.17 15.47 6.73
C GLN A 240 19.43 16.64 7.39
N THR A 241 18.78 16.38 8.52
CA THR A 241 18.05 17.41 9.26
C THR A 241 18.05 17.15 10.76
N ASN A 242 18.04 18.24 11.54
CA ASN A 242 17.81 18.19 12.99
C ASN A 242 16.31 18.00 13.34
N LEU A 243 15.41 18.00 12.34
CA LEU A 243 13.96 17.86 12.48
C LEU A 243 13.47 16.44 12.17
N SER A 244 14.34 15.43 12.31
CA SER A 244 14.09 14.05 11.84
C SER A 244 12.83 13.40 12.39
N THR A 245 12.27 13.90 13.50
CA THR A 245 11.05 13.37 14.11
C THR A 245 9.75 13.84 13.46
N SER A 246 9.78 14.87 12.60
CA SER A 246 8.57 15.43 11.96
C SER A 246 8.67 15.51 10.44
N LEU A 247 9.74 14.99 9.85
CA LEU A 247 9.98 15.04 8.41
C LEU A 247 10.43 13.67 7.94
N LEU A 248 9.69 13.09 7.01
CA LEU A 248 10.02 11.82 6.38
C LEU A 248 10.12 12.02 4.87
N ALA A 249 11.01 11.27 4.23
CA ALA A 249 11.18 11.29 2.79
C ALA A 249 11.58 9.93 2.22
N SER A 250 11.18 9.68 0.99
CA SER A 250 11.60 8.57 0.13
C SER A 250 11.81 9.05 -1.30
N ALA A 251 12.56 8.29 -2.09
CA ALA A 251 12.83 8.58 -3.48
C ALA A 251 12.72 7.31 -4.33
N ILE A 252 11.97 7.38 -5.42
CA ILE A 252 11.78 6.25 -6.34
C ILE A 252 12.04 6.69 -7.78
N SER A 253 12.50 5.78 -8.63
CA SER A 253 12.32 5.92 -10.08
C SER A 253 11.16 5.08 -10.54
N TRP A 254 10.31 5.67 -11.37
CA TRP A 254 9.22 4.97 -12.02
C TRP A 254 9.14 5.41 -13.49
N LYS A 255 8.51 4.56 -14.30
CA LYS A 255 8.28 4.81 -15.72
C LYS A 255 6.78 4.90 -15.95
N ASN A 256 6.34 5.98 -16.59
CA ASN A 256 4.95 6.12 -16.98
C ASN A 256 4.66 5.20 -18.18
N SER A 257 3.67 4.32 -18.05
CA SER A 257 3.33 3.33 -19.05
C SER A 257 2.62 3.89 -20.28
N GLU A 258 2.07 5.10 -20.22
CA GLU A 258 1.35 5.70 -21.34
C GLU A 258 2.28 6.46 -22.29
N ASN A 259 3.26 7.18 -21.74
CA ASN A 259 4.17 8.04 -22.52
C ASN A 259 5.64 7.59 -22.46
N GLU A 260 5.95 6.52 -21.74
CA GLU A 260 7.29 5.94 -21.56
C GLU A 260 8.30 6.87 -20.86
N ASN A 261 7.85 8.01 -20.31
CA ASN A 261 8.71 8.94 -19.59
C ASN A 261 9.18 8.33 -18.27
N SER A 262 10.44 8.58 -17.93
CA SER A 262 11.05 8.15 -16.67
C SER A 262 11.09 9.32 -15.70
N TYR A 263 10.73 9.07 -14.44
CA TYR A 263 10.70 10.09 -13.40
C TYR A 263 11.52 9.65 -12.20
N LEU A 264 12.29 10.57 -11.63
CA LEU A 264 12.73 10.49 -10.25
C LEU A 264 11.69 11.22 -9.40
N ARG A 265 10.96 10.48 -8.57
CA ARG A 265 9.96 11.02 -7.65
C ARG A 265 10.52 11.07 -6.24
N ILE A 266 10.47 12.24 -5.62
CA ILE A 266 10.78 12.44 -4.21
C ILE A 266 9.50 12.76 -3.46
N LYS A 267 9.15 11.94 -2.47
CA LYS A 267 7.98 12.13 -1.60
C LYS A 267 8.45 12.59 -0.24
N ILE A 268 7.80 13.62 0.29
CA ILE A 268 8.17 14.25 1.56
C ILE A 268 6.90 14.50 2.36
N VAL A 269 6.86 14.03 3.59
CA VAL A 269 5.83 14.38 4.57
C VAL A 269 6.44 15.28 5.62
N ASN A 270 5.96 16.53 5.68
CA ASN A 270 6.24 17.44 6.79
C ASN A 270 5.05 17.41 7.77
N PHE A 271 5.20 16.65 8.85
CA PHE A 271 4.24 16.54 9.94
C PHE A 271 4.39 17.70 10.95
N GLY A 272 5.40 18.55 10.78
CA GLY A 272 5.71 19.66 11.68
C GLY A 272 4.98 20.96 11.34
N THR A 273 5.12 21.95 12.23
CA THR A 273 4.44 23.24 12.16
C THR A 273 5.23 24.32 11.41
N ASN A 274 6.47 24.04 11.01
CA ASN A 274 7.35 25.01 10.35
C ASN A 274 7.55 24.65 8.88
N ILE A 275 7.76 25.69 8.06
CA ILE A 275 8.28 25.51 6.70
C ILE A 275 9.69 24.93 6.81
N VAL A 276 9.98 23.93 5.99
CA VAL A 276 11.33 23.36 5.86
C VAL A 276 11.85 23.64 4.46
N ASN A 277 12.98 24.32 4.36
CA ASN A 277 13.69 24.50 3.08
C ASN A 277 14.68 23.35 2.92
N LEU A 278 14.47 22.53 1.88
CA LEU A 278 15.34 21.41 1.57
C LEU A 278 16.17 21.74 0.33
N LYS A 279 17.46 21.44 0.40
CA LYS A 279 18.32 21.32 -0.77
C LYS A 279 18.33 19.86 -1.19
N ILE A 280 17.89 19.58 -2.41
CA ILE A 280 17.89 18.24 -3.00
C ILE A 280 19.16 18.10 -3.82
N VAL A 281 19.95 17.06 -3.51
CA VAL A 281 21.15 16.68 -4.24
C VAL A 281 20.93 15.24 -4.72
N VAL A 282 21.17 15.00 -6.00
CA VAL A 282 21.03 13.69 -6.61
C VAL A 282 22.38 13.28 -7.21
N ASP A 283 23.00 12.28 -6.62
CA ASP A 283 24.26 11.72 -7.10
C ASP A 283 24.01 10.69 -8.21
N GLY A 284 24.95 10.55 -9.14
CA GLY A 284 24.92 9.51 -10.18
C GLY A 284 24.00 9.78 -11.38
N LEU A 285 23.41 10.97 -11.48
CA LEU A 285 22.74 11.44 -12.69
C LEU A 285 23.74 12.18 -13.60
N GLU A 286 23.56 12.03 -14.91
CA GLU A 286 24.32 12.83 -15.89
C GLU A 286 23.96 14.32 -15.76
N GLN A 287 24.94 15.19 -16.04
CA GLN A 287 24.70 16.62 -15.93
C GLN A 287 23.62 17.07 -16.93
N ASN A 288 22.67 17.88 -16.46
CA ASN A 288 21.49 18.33 -17.23
C ASN A 288 20.52 17.21 -17.66
N SER A 289 20.54 16.02 -17.04
CA SER A 289 19.59 14.95 -17.36
C SER A 289 18.17 15.18 -16.81
N ILE A 290 17.97 16.21 -15.98
CA ILE A 290 16.67 16.55 -15.40
C ILE A 290 16.05 17.71 -16.18
N ASN A 291 14.89 17.48 -16.79
CA ASN A 291 14.11 18.53 -17.41
C ASN A 291 13.25 19.24 -16.35
N LEU A 292 13.79 20.32 -15.77
CA LEU A 292 13.10 21.08 -14.73
C LEU A 292 11.82 21.77 -15.23
N SER A 293 11.75 22.17 -16.51
CA SER A 293 10.56 22.81 -17.09
C SER A 293 9.33 21.90 -17.16
N GLU A 294 9.55 20.59 -17.33
CA GLU A 294 8.50 19.57 -17.39
C GLU A 294 8.36 18.80 -16.06
N SER A 295 9.17 19.14 -15.06
CA SER A 295 9.10 18.58 -13.72
C SER A 295 7.94 19.22 -12.94
N THR A 296 7.36 18.46 -12.01
CA THR A 296 6.15 18.91 -11.29
C THR A 296 6.25 18.75 -9.79
N LYS A 297 5.52 19.58 -9.07
CA LYS A 297 5.33 19.48 -7.62
C LYS A 297 3.84 19.29 -7.34
N THR A 298 3.50 18.27 -6.59
CA THR A 298 2.15 17.99 -6.11
C THR A 298 2.11 18.11 -4.60
N VAL A 299 1.20 18.93 -4.07
CA VAL A 299 1.08 19.18 -2.63
C VAL A 299 -0.33 18.85 -2.15
N LEU A 300 -0.42 18.04 -1.10
CA LEU A 300 -1.65 17.82 -0.32
C LEU A 300 -1.48 18.54 1.02
N THR A 301 -2.32 19.55 1.27
CA THR A 301 -2.29 20.37 2.49
C THR A 301 -3.64 21.09 2.66
N SER A 302 -3.86 21.67 3.82
CA SER A 302 -4.95 22.62 4.08
C SER A 302 -4.52 23.65 5.13
N THR A 303 -5.35 24.66 5.36
CA THR A 303 -5.13 25.66 6.42
C THR A 303 -5.41 25.11 7.82
N ASN A 304 -6.24 24.07 7.94
CA ASN A 304 -6.52 23.38 9.20
C ASN A 304 -6.24 21.87 9.07
N LEU A 305 -5.51 21.32 10.05
CA LEU A 305 -5.19 19.90 10.16
C LEU A 305 -6.41 18.97 10.21
N MET A 306 -7.51 19.46 10.76
CA MET A 306 -8.76 18.71 10.89
C MET A 306 -9.70 18.94 9.72
N ASP A 307 -9.23 19.55 8.62
CA ASP A 307 -10.06 19.68 7.42
C ASP A 307 -10.32 18.31 6.77
N GLU A 308 -11.57 18.12 6.36
CA GLU A 308 -12.11 16.91 5.74
C GLU A 308 -12.85 17.29 4.45
N ASN A 309 -12.94 16.34 3.52
CA ASN A 309 -13.85 16.46 2.38
C ASN A 309 -15.28 16.08 2.80
N SER A 310 -16.29 16.63 2.13
CA SER A 310 -17.70 16.33 2.40
C SER A 310 -18.53 16.39 1.12
N PHE A 311 -19.81 16.04 1.15
CA PHE A 311 -20.67 16.23 -0.03
C PHE A 311 -20.87 17.70 -0.42
N ASN A 312 -20.77 18.62 0.55
CA ASN A 312 -20.87 20.07 0.29
C ASN A 312 -19.56 20.63 -0.27
N GLU A 313 -18.42 20.08 0.18
CA GLU A 313 -17.08 20.49 -0.24
C GLU A 313 -16.23 19.25 -0.56
N PRO A 314 -16.48 18.54 -1.68
CA PRO A 314 -15.85 17.25 -1.97
C PRO A 314 -14.38 17.36 -2.38
N LYS A 315 -13.90 18.58 -2.60
CA LYS A 315 -12.54 18.91 -3.05
C LYS A 315 -11.84 19.89 -2.11
N LYS A 316 -12.23 19.94 -0.84
CA LYS A 316 -11.66 20.86 0.16
C LYS A 316 -10.16 20.60 0.37
N VAL A 317 -9.80 19.32 0.49
CA VAL A 317 -8.44 18.83 0.71
C VAL A 317 -8.14 17.81 -0.38
N ILE A 318 -7.48 18.26 -1.45
CA ILE A 318 -7.06 17.44 -2.59
C ILE A 318 -5.62 17.78 -2.98
N PRO A 319 -4.90 16.89 -3.69
CA PRO A 319 -3.58 17.20 -4.20
C PRO A 319 -3.65 18.32 -5.24
N ASN A 320 -2.81 19.34 -5.08
CA ASN A 320 -2.65 20.42 -6.05
C ASN A 320 -1.32 20.25 -6.78
N ARG A 321 -1.37 20.05 -8.10
CA ARG A 321 -0.20 19.85 -8.96
C ARG A 321 0.15 21.14 -9.70
N ILE A 322 1.41 21.54 -9.64
CA ILE A 322 2.00 22.68 -10.34
C ILE A 322 3.30 22.28 -11.04
N LEU A 323 3.71 23.05 -12.05
CA LEU A 323 5.06 22.95 -12.60
C LEU A 323 6.09 23.38 -11.56
N LEU A 324 7.27 22.76 -11.58
CA LEU A 324 8.35 23.17 -10.70
C LEU A 324 8.97 24.47 -11.26
N GLU A 325 8.98 25.52 -10.45
CA GLU A 325 9.63 26.78 -10.84
C GLU A 325 11.15 26.58 -10.95
N LYS A 326 11.80 27.18 -11.96
CA LYS A 326 13.26 27.10 -12.13
C LYS A 326 13.96 27.70 -10.91
N ALA A 327 14.73 26.89 -10.18
CA ALA A 327 15.57 27.36 -9.10
C ALA A 327 16.85 28.01 -9.67
N GLY A 328 16.91 29.35 -9.69
CA GLY A 328 18.14 30.14 -9.90
C GLY A 328 18.81 30.03 -11.28
N GLU A 329 19.71 30.98 -11.58
CA GLU A 329 20.44 31.04 -12.86
C GLU A 329 21.48 29.92 -13.04
N ASP A 330 21.82 29.18 -11.97
CA ASP A 330 22.95 28.24 -11.96
C ASP A 330 22.56 26.75 -12.06
N GLY A 331 21.27 26.39 -11.99
CA GLY A 331 20.79 25.02 -12.29
C GLY A 331 21.30 23.86 -11.42
N GLU A 332 22.21 24.11 -10.47
CA GLU A 332 22.92 23.05 -9.72
C GLU A 332 22.31 22.72 -8.34
N ASP A 333 21.49 23.61 -7.76
CA ASP A 333 20.90 23.40 -6.42
C ASP A 333 19.38 23.49 -6.43
N MET A 334 18.71 22.34 -6.35
CA MET A 334 17.26 22.24 -6.25
C MET A 334 16.80 22.57 -4.83
N GLN A 335 16.53 23.84 -4.57
CA GLN A 335 15.94 24.28 -3.31
C GLN A 335 14.42 24.22 -3.37
N VAL A 336 13.80 23.52 -2.42
CA VAL A 336 12.35 23.39 -2.33
C VAL A 336 11.87 23.70 -0.92
N ALA A 337 10.92 24.64 -0.82
CA ALA A 337 10.19 24.91 0.41
C ALA A 337 9.06 23.87 0.58
N ILE A 338 9.07 23.18 1.71
CA ILE A 338 8.06 22.21 2.13
C ILE A 338 7.20 22.85 3.21
N SER A 339 5.92 23.06 2.88
CA SER A 339 4.94 23.66 3.79
C SER A 339 4.76 22.82 5.06
N PRO A 340 4.43 23.43 6.21
CA PRO A 340 4.04 22.67 7.39
C PRO A 340 2.78 21.84 7.10
N HIS A 341 2.63 20.73 7.81
CA HIS A 341 1.49 19.82 7.70
C HIS A 341 1.09 19.51 6.26
N SER A 342 2.06 19.03 5.48
CA SER A 342 1.87 18.75 4.08
C SER A 342 2.52 17.44 3.65
N PHE A 343 1.91 16.81 2.65
CA PHE A 343 2.59 15.86 1.80
C PHE A 343 2.98 16.58 0.50
N THR A 344 4.23 16.41 0.08
CA THR A 344 4.78 16.97 -1.16
C THR A 344 5.41 15.85 -1.98
N SER A 345 4.97 15.66 -3.22
CA SER A 345 5.65 14.85 -4.23
C SER A 345 6.31 15.77 -5.26
N ILE A 346 7.57 15.52 -5.58
CA ILE A 346 8.30 16.22 -6.63
C ILE A 346 8.70 15.19 -7.68
N ASP A 347 8.22 15.38 -8.89
CA ASP A 347 8.49 14.49 -10.01
C ASP A 347 9.45 15.17 -10.96
N PHE A 348 10.70 14.72 -10.94
CA PHE A 348 11.73 15.16 -11.88
C PHE A 348 11.66 14.31 -13.14
N LEU A 349 11.36 14.94 -14.29
CA LEU A 349 11.42 14.26 -15.58
C LEU A 349 12.89 13.99 -15.93
N ILE A 350 13.23 12.72 -16.15
CA ILE A 350 14.57 12.31 -16.57
C ILE A 350 14.59 12.23 -18.10
N GLU A 351 15.41 13.06 -18.74
CA GLU A 351 15.68 12.97 -20.16
C GLU A 351 16.56 11.75 -20.43
N SER A 352 16.11 10.88 -21.32
CA SER A 352 16.71 9.57 -21.57
C SER A 352 18.18 9.68 -22.01
N SER A 353 19.09 9.55 -21.06
CA SER A 353 20.49 9.15 -21.24
C SER A 353 20.83 8.21 -20.08
N PHE A 354 21.43 7.08 -20.42
CA PHE A 354 21.51 5.86 -19.59
C PHE A 354 21.92 6.10 -18.13
N ILE A 355 21.05 5.78 -17.17
CA ILE A 355 21.47 5.61 -15.77
C ILE A 355 22.36 4.36 -15.70
N ARG A 356 23.69 4.55 -15.64
CA ARG A 356 24.62 3.48 -15.28
C ARG A 356 24.70 3.40 -13.76
N THR A 357 24.13 2.34 -13.18
CA THR A 357 24.41 1.95 -11.81
C THR A 357 25.88 1.49 -11.71
N THR A 358 26.74 2.33 -11.15
CA THR A 358 28.07 1.89 -10.69
C THR A 358 27.88 1.13 -9.38
N GLY A 359 28.26 -0.15 -9.37
CA GLY A 359 27.77 -1.15 -8.44
C GLY A 359 28.07 -0.94 -6.95
N ALA A 360 27.08 -1.34 -6.14
CA ALA A 360 27.22 -2.26 -5.01
C ALA A 360 25.81 -2.80 -4.70
N ASP A 361 25.73 -4.08 -4.33
CA ASP A 361 24.53 -4.92 -4.31
C ASP A 361 23.42 -4.46 -3.35
N SER A 362 22.25 -4.08 -3.90
CA SER A 362 20.90 -4.56 -3.54
C SER A 362 19.85 -3.71 -4.27
N VAL A 363 19.41 -4.13 -5.45
CA VAL A 363 18.27 -3.52 -6.14
C VAL A 363 17.01 -4.21 -5.65
N SER A 364 16.14 -3.51 -4.92
CA SER A 364 14.79 -3.97 -4.59
C SER A 364 13.77 -3.25 -5.48
N VAL A 365 12.83 -4.01 -6.02
CA VAL A 365 11.64 -3.48 -6.70
C VAL A 365 10.61 -3.19 -5.62
N SER A 366 10.08 -1.97 -5.61
CA SER A 366 9.05 -1.53 -4.69
C SER A 366 7.69 -2.09 -5.12
N SER A 367 6.93 -2.61 -4.16
CA SER A 367 5.52 -2.96 -4.30
C SER A 367 4.81 -2.49 -3.03
N ILE A 368 4.12 -1.36 -3.14
CA ILE A 368 3.27 -0.79 -2.07
C ILE A 368 1.86 -0.76 -2.62
#